data_AF-A0A496Z207-F1
#
_entry.id   AF-A0A496Z207-F1
#
_cell.length_a   1.000
_cell.length_b   1.000
_cell.length_c   1.000
_cell.angle_alpha   90.00
_cell.angle_beta   90.00
_cell.angle_gamma   90.00
#
_symmetry.space_group_name_H-M   'P 1'
#
loop_
_entity.id
_entity.type
_entity.pdbx_description
1 polymer ?
#
loop_
_entity_poly.entity_id
_entity_poly.type
_entity_poly.pdbx_seq_one_letter_code
_entity_poly.pdbx_strand_id
1 'polypeptide(L)'
;MVDNEPDNLRAISKIDPQQEILLLHADTIFESKRIRMPRRTIRGKVYDLTELIPEKALPERIQFVWHGVNDKANLCQFLASDIHWAEFDIRRMDPVTNDLILRHDPFEDTPAQENEDWLTLDDFLSRLHKSGKGVKLDLKAGGTLVDKILDIVSDYGFDDSHLWFNAKVERLQESGFRRVATAHPSAILQCPVSFLAPLILSAPEKAKDILSMFTDWGINRFSISWLTPDMRQFLDQMDQWGFEVNIYGVPDLESFLQALLLMPRSITSDFNFPKWYYYGRGSGENGDHYEYSMRLSRGGAAARWAGDCLRLSQKKDEAVT
;
A
#
# COMPACT_ATOMS: atom_id res chain seq x y z
N MET A 1 3.09 6.98 -28.36
CA MET A 1 2.59 6.42 -29.63
C MET A 1 2.10 5.02 -29.32
N VAL A 2 0.79 4.77 -29.35
CA VAL A 2 0.25 3.41 -29.23
C VAL A 2 0.21 2.85 -30.64
N ASP A 3 1.07 1.87 -30.93
CA ASP A 3 1.18 1.25 -32.24
C ASP A 3 0.36 -0.03 -32.27
N ASN A 4 -0.64 -0.07 -33.14
CA ASN A 4 -1.58 -1.18 -33.26
C ASN A 4 -1.24 -2.11 -34.44
N GLU A 5 -0.18 -1.84 -35.20
CA GLU A 5 0.08 -2.59 -36.42
C GLU A 5 0.70 -3.97 -36.13
N PRO A 6 0.14 -5.07 -36.68
CA PRO A 6 0.64 -6.44 -36.52
C PRO A 6 2.12 -6.66 -36.77
N ASP A 7 2.71 -5.89 -37.67
CA ASP A 7 4.12 -5.99 -38.03
C ASP A 7 5.01 -5.26 -37.02
N ASN A 8 4.54 -4.14 -36.47
CA ASN A 8 5.23 -3.40 -35.41
C ASN A 8 5.19 -4.19 -34.10
N LEU A 9 4.03 -4.77 -33.75
CA LEU A 9 3.92 -5.65 -32.58
C LEU A 9 4.79 -6.91 -32.72
N ARG A 10 4.95 -7.45 -33.94
CA ARG A 10 5.90 -8.54 -34.22
C ARG A 10 7.35 -8.12 -34.09
N ALA A 11 7.69 -6.91 -34.54
CA ALA A 11 9.03 -6.37 -34.41
C ALA A 11 9.37 -6.20 -32.92
N ILE A 12 8.47 -5.59 -32.13
CA ILE A 12 8.63 -5.42 -30.68
C ILE A 12 8.78 -6.79 -29.99
N SER A 13 7.92 -7.76 -30.32
CA SER A 13 8.01 -9.12 -29.76
C SER A 13 9.34 -9.84 -30.03
N LYS A 14 10.10 -9.44 -31.06
CA LYS A 14 11.42 -10.04 -31.37
C LYS A 14 12.56 -9.36 -30.63
N ILE A 15 12.41 -8.07 -30.30
CA ILE A 15 13.42 -7.28 -29.57
C ILE A 15 13.23 -7.33 -28.06
N ASP A 16 12.08 -7.81 -27.59
CA ASP A 16 11.78 -8.06 -26.18
C ASP A 16 11.68 -9.58 -25.88
N PRO A 17 12.81 -10.30 -25.87
CA PRO A 17 12.82 -11.73 -25.56
C PRO A 17 12.49 -12.01 -24.09
N GLN A 18 12.70 -11.02 -23.22
CA GLN A 18 12.42 -11.08 -21.77
C GLN A 18 10.94 -10.88 -21.47
N GLN A 19 10.15 -10.42 -22.45
CA GLN A 19 8.70 -10.25 -22.37
C GLN A 19 8.27 -9.21 -21.34
N GLU A 20 9.04 -8.13 -21.23
CA GLU A 20 8.79 -7.00 -20.35
C GLU A 20 7.72 -6.04 -20.91
N ILE A 21 7.40 -6.13 -22.20
CA ILE A 21 6.49 -5.24 -22.92
C ILE A 21 5.14 -5.93 -23.15
N LEU A 22 4.07 -5.34 -22.59
CA LEU A 22 2.69 -5.77 -22.87
C LEU A 22 2.25 -5.29 -24.26
N LEU A 23 1.94 -6.24 -25.15
CA LEU A 23 1.49 -5.97 -26.53
C LEU A 23 -0.03 -6.04 -26.64
N LEU A 24 -0.67 -4.89 -26.83
CA LEU A 24 -2.12 -4.76 -27.04
C LEU A 24 -2.41 -4.50 -28.52
N HIS A 25 -3.39 -5.21 -29.08
CA HIS A 25 -3.87 -4.97 -30.43
C HIS A 25 -5.36 -4.64 -30.45
N ALA A 26 -5.71 -3.36 -30.60
CA ALA A 26 -7.09 -2.91 -30.69
C ALA A 26 -7.76 -3.51 -31.93
N ASP A 27 -8.96 -4.07 -31.78
CA ASP A 27 -9.78 -4.53 -32.90
C ASP A 27 -10.35 -3.31 -33.65
N THR A 28 -9.49 -2.63 -34.40
CA THR A 28 -9.86 -1.50 -35.26
C THR A 28 -10.45 -2.00 -36.57
N ILE A 29 -11.39 -1.24 -37.12
CA ILE A 29 -12.16 -1.58 -38.33
C ILE A 29 -11.30 -1.53 -39.61
N PHE A 30 -10.05 -1.03 -39.57
CA PHE A 30 -9.26 -0.73 -40.77
C PHE A 30 -7.81 -1.28 -40.81
N GLU A 31 -7.44 -1.65 -42.05
CA GLU A 31 -6.14 -1.76 -42.77
C GLU A 31 -5.16 -2.94 -42.69
N SER A 32 -5.06 -3.74 -41.64
CA SER A 32 -4.19 -4.92 -41.72
C SER A 32 -4.94 -6.16 -42.24
N LYS A 33 -4.45 -6.77 -43.33
CA LYS A 33 -4.84 -8.15 -43.70
C LYS A 33 -4.75 -9.01 -42.44
N ARG A 34 -5.65 -9.98 -42.24
CA ARG A 34 -5.64 -10.89 -41.08
C ARG A 34 -4.34 -11.72 -41.06
N ILE A 35 -3.24 -11.15 -40.58
CA ILE A 35 -1.98 -11.85 -40.41
C ILE A 35 -1.95 -12.45 -39.00
N ARG A 36 -1.28 -13.59 -38.87
CA ARG A 36 -1.05 -14.29 -37.60
C ARG A 36 -0.25 -13.41 -36.65
N MET A 37 -0.83 -13.07 -35.50
CA MET A 37 -0.16 -12.25 -34.48
C MET A 37 0.79 -13.08 -33.61
N PRO A 38 1.74 -12.43 -32.92
CA PRO A 38 2.49 -13.06 -31.84
C PRO A 38 1.55 -13.72 -30.82
N ARG A 39 2.01 -14.81 -30.20
CA ARG A 39 1.20 -15.66 -29.33
C ARG A 39 0.65 -14.93 -28.08
N ARG A 40 1.34 -13.91 -27.56
CA ARG A 40 0.96 -13.14 -26.36
C ARG A 40 0.21 -11.83 -26.67
N THR A 41 -0.11 -11.55 -27.93
CA THR A 41 -0.86 -10.34 -28.26
C THR A 41 -2.31 -10.48 -27.82
N ILE A 42 -2.77 -9.55 -26.98
CA ILE A 42 -4.16 -9.52 -26.50
C ILE A 42 -4.97 -8.59 -27.39
N ARG A 43 -6.09 -9.10 -27.94
CA ARG A 43 -6.93 -8.39 -28.91
C ARG A 43 -8.31 -8.07 -28.35
N GLY A 44 -8.87 -6.92 -28.72
CA GLY A 44 -10.22 -6.55 -28.33
C GLY A 44 -10.54 -5.07 -28.58
N LYS A 45 -11.80 -4.68 -28.33
CA LYS A 45 -12.25 -3.28 -28.41
C LYS A 45 -12.18 -2.55 -27.07
N VAL A 46 -12.25 -3.31 -25.98
CA VAL A 46 -12.16 -2.87 -24.59
C VAL A 46 -11.25 -3.87 -23.88
N TYR A 47 -10.34 -3.39 -23.04
CA TYR A 47 -9.41 -4.21 -22.29
C TYR A 47 -9.67 -4.05 -20.81
N ASP A 48 -9.87 -5.17 -20.13
CA ASP A 48 -9.91 -5.23 -18.66
C ASP A 48 -8.50 -5.56 -18.16
N LEU A 49 -7.82 -4.61 -17.53
CA LEU A 49 -6.46 -4.78 -17.00
C LEU A 49 -6.35 -6.01 -16.08
N THR A 50 -7.41 -6.34 -15.35
CA THR A 50 -7.43 -7.45 -14.40
C THR A 50 -7.30 -8.81 -15.09
N GLU A 51 -7.65 -8.92 -16.38
CA GLU A 51 -7.44 -10.11 -17.22
C GLU A 51 -6.04 -10.13 -17.87
N LEU A 52 -5.38 -8.98 -17.96
CA LEU A 52 -4.10 -8.82 -18.67
C LEU A 52 -2.90 -8.99 -17.75
N ILE A 53 -3.00 -8.50 -16.51
CA ILE A 53 -1.89 -8.46 -15.55
C ILE A 53 -2.24 -9.39 -14.39
N PRO A 54 -1.68 -10.62 -14.35
CA PRO A 54 -1.85 -11.49 -13.19
C PRO A 54 -0.97 -11.02 -12.02
N GLU A 55 -1.32 -11.42 -10.79
CA GLU A 55 -0.56 -11.10 -9.57
C GLU A 55 0.94 -11.43 -9.67
N LYS A 56 1.29 -12.57 -10.28
CA LYS A 56 2.69 -12.98 -10.47
C LYS A 56 3.49 -12.12 -11.47
N ALA A 57 2.82 -11.23 -12.20
CA ALA A 57 3.46 -10.30 -13.14
C ALA A 57 3.64 -8.89 -12.56
N LEU A 58 3.33 -8.70 -11.27
CA LEU A 58 3.55 -7.44 -10.58
C LEU A 58 5.06 -7.13 -10.52
N PRO A 59 5.47 -5.87 -10.74
CA PRO A 59 6.87 -5.49 -10.79
C PRO A 59 7.50 -5.48 -9.39
N GLU A 60 8.66 -6.12 -9.24
CA GLU A 60 9.40 -6.21 -7.97
C GLU A 60 9.88 -4.85 -7.44
N ARG A 61 10.02 -3.85 -8.31
CA ARG A 61 10.52 -2.52 -7.94
C ARG A 61 9.53 -1.63 -7.20
N ILE A 62 8.23 -1.97 -7.25
CA ILE A 62 7.17 -1.25 -6.55
C ILE A 62 6.91 -1.95 -5.21
N GLN A 63 6.98 -1.20 -4.12
CA GLN A 63 6.64 -1.72 -2.80
C GLN A 63 5.12 -1.67 -2.59
N PHE A 64 4.53 -2.81 -2.23
CA PHE A 64 3.11 -2.91 -1.93
C PHE A 64 2.88 -2.83 -0.42
N VAL A 65 1.88 -2.03 -0.03
CA VAL A 65 1.57 -1.73 1.37
C VAL A 65 0.10 -2.03 1.65
N TRP A 66 -0.14 -3.01 2.52
CA TRP A 66 -1.49 -3.38 2.95
C TRP A 66 -2.03 -2.37 3.94
N HIS A 67 -3.12 -1.70 3.58
CA HIS A 67 -3.72 -0.64 4.36
C HIS A 67 -4.65 -1.16 5.47
N GLY A 68 -4.64 -0.50 6.61
CA GLY A 68 -5.61 -0.68 7.68
C GLY A 68 -5.55 -2.04 8.38
N VAL A 69 -4.36 -2.59 8.62
CA VAL A 69 -4.19 -3.86 9.36
C VAL A 69 -4.40 -3.65 10.87
N ASN A 70 -5.58 -3.14 11.23
CA ASN A 70 -5.95 -2.70 12.57
C ASN A 70 -6.70 -3.78 13.38
N ASP A 71 -7.19 -4.83 12.72
CA ASP A 71 -7.95 -5.91 13.34
C ASP A 71 -7.33 -7.30 13.10
N LYS A 72 -7.72 -8.27 13.92
CA LYS A 72 -7.16 -9.63 13.89
C LYS A 72 -7.46 -10.39 12.60
N ALA A 73 -8.58 -10.11 11.94
CA ALA A 73 -8.94 -10.77 10.69
C ALA A 73 -8.10 -10.22 9.52
N ASN A 74 -7.93 -8.89 9.45
CA ASN A 74 -7.06 -8.26 8.45
C ASN A 74 -5.59 -8.66 8.68
N LEU A 75 -5.16 -8.77 9.95
CA LEU A 75 -3.82 -9.29 10.27
C LEU A 75 -3.60 -10.74 9.80
N CYS A 76 -4.57 -11.65 9.97
CA CYS A 76 -4.44 -13.02 9.43
C CYS A 76 -4.25 -12.99 7.91
N GLN A 77 -5.07 -12.21 7.19
CA GLN A 77 -4.99 -12.10 5.72
C GLN A 77 -3.63 -11.55 5.29
N PHE A 78 -3.16 -10.48 5.95
CA PHE A 78 -1.85 -9.90 5.69
C PHE A 78 -0.71 -10.90 5.95
N LEU A 79 -0.71 -11.61 7.08
CA LEU A 79 0.34 -12.58 7.40
C LEU A 79 0.36 -13.77 6.45
N ALA A 80 -0.78 -14.14 5.87
CA ALA A 80 -0.89 -15.18 4.85
C ALA A 80 -0.55 -14.68 3.43
N SER A 81 -0.33 -13.37 3.24
CA SER A 81 -0.01 -12.77 1.95
C SER A 81 1.50 -12.67 1.70
N ASP A 82 1.89 -12.45 0.44
CA ASP A 82 3.27 -12.14 0.06
C ASP A 82 3.60 -10.64 0.22
N ILE A 83 2.60 -9.81 0.57
CA ILE A 83 2.78 -8.37 0.77
C ILE A 83 3.65 -8.13 2.00
N HIS A 84 4.71 -7.32 1.85
CA HIS A 84 5.71 -7.15 2.90
C HIS A 84 5.33 -6.12 3.96
N TRP A 85 4.68 -5.03 3.57
CA TRP A 85 4.41 -3.89 4.45
C TRP A 85 2.97 -3.90 4.98
N ALA A 86 2.82 -3.93 6.30
CA ALA A 86 1.53 -3.69 6.96
C ALA A 86 1.46 -2.24 7.43
N GLU A 87 0.44 -1.52 6.97
CA GLU A 87 0.07 -0.21 7.48
C GLU A 87 -1.03 -0.31 8.53
N PHE A 88 -0.91 0.49 9.58
CA PHE A 88 -1.83 0.51 10.71
C PHE A 88 -1.80 1.84 11.44
N ASP A 89 -2.90 2.10 12.13
CA ASP A 89 -3.19 3.36 12.80
C ASP A 89 -2.97 3.26 14.30
N ILE A 90 -2.10 4.09 14.84
CA ILE A 90 -1.83 4.11 16.28
C ILE A 90 -2.67 5.18 16.96
N ARG A 91 -3.47 4.76 17.94
CA ARG A 91 -4.26 5.66 18.80
C ARG A 91 -4.08 5.33 20.28
N ARG A 92 -4.33 6.32 21.13
CA ARG A 92 -4.42 6.11 22.59
C ARG A 92 -5.76 5.46 22.93
N MET A 93 -5.74 4.42 23.74
CA MET A 93 -6.94 3.74 24.24
C MET A 93 -7.66 4.55 25.32
N ASP A 94 -6.91 5.09 26.28
CA ASP A 94 -7.43 5.85 27.43
C ASP A 94 -6.42 6.95 27.82
N PRO A 95 -6.86 8.19 28.10
CA PRO A 95 -6.01 9.25 28.65
C PRO A 95 -5.26 8.87 29.95
N VAL A 96 -5.75 7.89 30.70
CA VAL A 96 -5.27 7.48 32.02
C VAL A 96 -4.30 6.30 31.95
N THR A 97 -4.62 5.23 31.20
CA THR A 97 -3.73 4.05 31.10
C THR A 97 -2.59 4.26 30.11
N ASN A 98 -2.74 5.23 29.18
CA ASN A 98 -1.77 5.58 28.15
C ASN A 98 -1.49 4.43 27.16
N ASP A 99 -2.26 3.33 27.18
CA ASP A 99 -2.05 2.19 26.28
C ASP A 99 -2.30 2.55 24.82
N LEU A 100 -1.52 1.93 23.92
CA LEU A 100 -1.61 2.14 22.48
C LEU A 100 -2.32 0.95 21.82
N ILE A 101 -3.41 1.27 21.11
CA ILE A 101 -4.22 0.31 20.36
C ILE A 101 -4.17 0.61 18.87
N LEU A 102 -4.43 -0.42 18.07
CA LEU A 102 -4.58 -0.27 16.62
C LEU A 102 -6.03 0.05 16.28
N ARG A 103 -6.26 1.24 15.72
CA ARG A 103 -7.62 1.69 15.39
C ARG A 103 -7.62 2.85 14.41
N HIS A 104 -8.39 2.70 13.32
CA HIS A 104 -8.55 3.75 12.31
C HIS A 104 -9.37 4.95 12.83
N ASP A 105 -10.63 4.71 13.24
CA ASP A 105 -11.58 5.78 13.62
C ASP A 105 -11.39 6.27 15.06
N PRO A 106 -11.58 7.56 15.34
CA PRO A 106 -11.63 8.05 16.70
C PRO A 106 -12.86 7.50 17.44
N PHE A 107 -12.78 7.42 18.77
CA PHE A 107 -13.90 7.00 19.61
C PHE A 107 -15.12 7.93 19.53
N GLU A 108 -14.91 9.19 19.12
CA GLU A 108 -15.97 10.18 18.91
C GLU A 108 -16.89 9.78 17.74
N ASP A 109 -16.30 9.24 16.66
CA ASP A 109 -17.02 8.87 15.45
C ASP A 109 -17.55 7.43 15.54
N THR A 110 -16.79 6.52 16.18
CA THR A 110 -17.20 5.13 16.40
C THR A 110 -16.95 4.74 17.86
N PRO A 111 -17.97 4.79 18.73
CA PRO A 111 -17.82 4.41 20.13
C PRO A 111 -17.37 2.96 20.31
N ALA A 112 -16.61 2.68 21.37
CA ALA A 112 -16.15 1.34 21.71
C ALA A 112 -17.34 0.40 22.00
N GLN A 113 -17.28 -0.84 21.49
CA GLN A 113 -18.27 -1.86 21.83
C GLN A 113 -17.83 -2.69 23.05
N GLU A 114 -18.78 -3.16 23.86
CA GLU A 114 -18.52 -3.88 25.12
C GLU A 114 -17.68 -5.17 24.96
N ASN A 115 -17.61 -5.74 23.76
CA ASN A 115 -16.86 -6.98 23.47
C ASN A 115 -15.85 -6.79 22.31
N GLU A 116 -15.39 -5.57 22.08
CA GLU A 116 -14.44 -5.30 21.02
C GLU A 116 -13.05 -5.84 21.39
N ASP A 117 -12.57 -6.81 20.61
CA ASP A 117 -11.30 -7.51 20.86
C ASP A 117 -10.15 -6.74 20.20
N TRP A 118 -9.59 -5.80 20.96
CA TRP A 118 -8.54 -4.88 20.50
C TRP A 118 -7.23 -5.59 20.20
N LEU A 119 -6.61 -5.18 19.10
CA LEU A 119 -5.23 -5.55 18.80
C LEU A 119 -4.32 -4.51 19.44
N THR A 120 -3.51 -4.94 20.41
CA THR A 120 -2.52 -4.08 21.04
C THR A 120 -1.32 -3.91 20.11
N LEU A 121 -0.65 -2.75 20.20
CA LEU A 121 0.57 -2.51 19.43
C LEU A 121 1.63 -3.59 19.73
N ASP A 122 1.73 -4.03 20.98
CA ASP A 122 2.66 -5.06 21.45
C ASP A 122 2.45 -6.41 20.75
N ASP A 123 1.22 -6.95 20.79
CA ASP A 123 0.90 -8.23 20.15
C ASP A 123 1.09 -8.17 18.62
N PHE A 124 0.77 -7.02 18.03
CA PHE A 124 0.92 -6.78 16.60
C PHE A 124 2.39 -6.78 16.16
N LEU A 125 3.24 -5.97 16.80
CA LEU A 125 4.66 -5.86 16.47
C LEU A 125 5.39 -7.19 16.71
N SER A 126 5.07 -7.90 17.80
CA SER A 126 5.63 -9.22 18.10
C SER A 126 5.37 -10.23 16.98
N ARG A 127 4.17 -10.21 16.38
CA ARG A 127 3.80 -11.13 15.28
C ARG A 127 4.51 -10.77 13.98
N LEU A 128 4.60 -9.48 13.64
CA LEU A 128 5.23 -9.00 12.41
C LEU A 128 6.74 -9.20 12.42
N HIS A 129 7.38 -8.95 13.56
CA HIS A 129 8.79 -9.21 13.74
C HIS A 129 9.10 -10.70 13.52
N LYS A 130 8.30 -11.61 14.10
CA LYS A 130 8.47 -13.06 13.92
C LYS A 130 8.26 -13.54 12.49
N SER A 131 7.41 -12.87 11.70
CA SER A 131 7.15 -13.22 10.30
C SER A 131 8.07 -12.51 9.31
N GLY A 132 8.99 -11.65 9.77
CA GLY A 132 9.90 -10.89 8.91
C GLY A 132 9.18 -9.87 8.02
N LYS A 133 8.02 -9.37 8.47
CA LYS A 133 7.23 -8.36 7.76
C LYS A 133 7.63 -6.95 8.18
N GLY A 134 7.52 -6.00 7.27
CA GLY A 134 7.75 -4.58 7.51
C GLY A 134 6.51 -3.90 8.11
N VAL A 135 6.75 -2.84 8.88
CA VAL A 135 5.71 -2.08 9.57
C VAL A 135 5.67 -0.64 9.09
N LYS A 136 4.48 -0.18 8.70
CA LYS A 136 4.20 1.22 8.37
C LYS A 136 3.28 1.84 9.42
N LEU A 137 3.86 2.66 10.28
CA LEU A 137 3.19 3.29 11.40
C LEU A 137 2.56 4.61 10.94
N ASP A 138 1.23 4.73 10.92
CA ASP A 138 0.56 6.02 10.73
C ASP A 138 0.40 6.75 12.07
N LEU A 139 1.17 7.82 12.25
CA LEU A 139 1.29 8.57 13.49
C LEU A 139 0.15 9.60 13.63
N LYS A 140 -1.11 9.12 13.63
CA LYS A 140 -2.32 9.95 13.70
C LYS A 140 -2.40 10.81 14.97
N ALA A 141 -1.81 10.37 16.07
CA ALA A 141 -1.81 11.07 17.35
C ALA A 141 -0.78 12.23 17.47
N GLY A 142 0.04 12.45 16.43
CA GLY A 142 1.00 13.56 16.36
C GLY A 142 2.19 13.46 17.33
N GLY A 143 2.91 14.57 17.51
CA GLY A 143 4.21 14.63 18.19
C GLY A 143 4.25 14.11 19.64
N THR A 144 3.14 14.15 20.37
CA THR A 144 3.11 13.80 21.81
C THR A 144 3.32 12.31 22.12
N LEU A 145 3.15 11.43 21.14
CA LEU A 145 3.31 9.98 21.29
C LEU A 145 4.56 9.43 20.63
N VAL A 146 5.30 10.26 19.91
CA VAL A 146 6.46 9.83 19.12
C VAL A 146 7.45 9.08 20.00
N ASP A 147 7.79 9.64 21.17
CA ASP A 147 8.78 9.06 22.09
C ASP A 147 8.36 7.66 22.53
N LYS A 148 7.10 7.52 22.95
CA LYS A 148 6.56 6.23 23.39
C LYS A 148 6.55 5.20 22.25
N ILE A 149 6.21 5.63 21.03
CA ILE A 149 6.19 4.74 19.86
C ILE A 149 7.63 4.32 19.52
N LEU A 150 8.58 5.24 19.54
CA LEU A 150 10.00 4.95 19.30
C LEU A 150 10.56 3.99 20.36
N ASP A 151 10.24 4.18 21.64
CA ASP A 151 10.65 3.28 22.72
C ASP A 151 10.11 1.86 22.46
N ILE A 152 8.81 1.72 22.15
CA ILE A 152 8.19 0.43 21.85
C ILE A 152 8.82 -0.22 20.62
N VAL A 153 9.01 0.52 19.53
CA VAL A 153 9.63 -0.01 18.31
C VAL A 153 11.07 -0.45 18.57
N SER A 154 11.82 0.30 19.37
CA SER A 154 13.19 -0.04 19.78
C SER A 154 13.24 -1.33 20.60
N ASP A 155 12.27 -1.57 21.48
CA ASP A 155 12.21 -2.78 22.32
C ASP A 155 12.05 -4.07 21.50
N TYR A 156 11.42 -3.99 20.32
CA TYR A 156 11.29 -5.14 19.41
C TYR A 156 12.51 -5.38 18.52
N GLY A 157 13.40 -4.39 18.38
CA GLY A 157 14.64 -4.55 17.62
C GLY A 157 14.44 -4.70 16.11
N PHE A 158 13.42 -4.04 15.53
CA PHE A 158 13.28 -3.98 14.08
C PHE A 158 14.50 -3.31 13.44
N ASP A 159 14.95 -3.88 12.31
CA ASP A 159 15.89 -3.18 11.43
C ASP A 159 15.17 -2.01 10.73
N ASP A 160 15.86 -0.89 10.57
CA ASP A 160 15.33 0.31 9.93
C ASP A 160 14.75 0.03 8.53
N SER A 161 15.28 -0.95 7.79
CA SER A 161 14.76 -1.35 6.47
C SER A 161 13.35 -1.94 6.51
N HIS A 162 12.87 -2.34 7.70
CA HIS A 162 11.53 -2.84 7.97
C HIS A 162 10.65 -1.81 8.68
N LEU A 163 11.13 -0.57 8.84
CA LEU A 163 10.41 0.52 9.50
C LEU A 163 10.01 1.59 8.49
N TRP A 164 8.74 1.98 8.58
CA TRP A 164 8.18 3.08 7.81
C TRP A 164 7.30 3.93 8.70
N PHE A 165 7.64 5.19 8.87
CA PHE A 165 6.83 6.16 9.62
C PHE A 165 6.07 7.06 8.64
N ASN A 166 4.76 7.18 8.83
CA ASN A 166 3.91 8.09 8.07
C ASN A 166 3.29 9.11 9.01
N ALA A 167 3.37 10.39 8.67
CA ALA A 167 2.71 11.43 9.42
C ALA A 167 2.39 12.66 8.57
N LYS A 168 1.37 13.42 8.97
CA LYS A 168 1.09 14.73 8.38
C LYS A 168 1.98 15.81 9.01
N VAL A 169 2.44 16.76 8.19
CA VAL A 169 3.29 17.90 8.61
C VAL A 169 2.69 18.69 9.77
N GLU A 170 1.38 18.96 9.73
CA GLU A 170 0.69 19.71 10.77
C GLU A 170 0.59 18.96 12.12
N ARG A 171 0.72 17.62 12.11
CA ARG A 171 0.58 16.78 13.31
C ARG A 171 1.92 16.48 13.97
N LEU A 172 2.94 16.17 13.17
CA LEU A 172 4.25 15.77 13.68
C LEU A 172 5.22 16.97 13.77
N GLN A 173 5.09 17.94 12.88
CA GLN A 173 5.93 19.14 12.79
C GLN A 173 7.43 18.82 12.63
N GLU A 174 8.24 19.85 12.40
CA GLU A 174 9.69 19.69 12.18
C GLU A 174 10.38 18.89 13.30
N SER A 175 10.09 19.23 14.56
CA SER A 175 10.74 18.59 15.71
C SER A 175 10.43 17.09 15.79
N GLY A 176 9.21 16.68 15.47
CA GLY A 176 8.83 15.28 15.47
C GLY A 176 9.48 14.51 14.31
N PHE A 177 9.51 15.07 13.10
CA PHE A 177 10.16 14.42 11.96
C PHE A 177 11.66 14.24 12.20
N ARG A 178 12.35 15.29 12.66
CA ARG A 178 13.79 15.22 12.98
C ARG A 178 14.08 14.19 14.05
N ARG A 179 13.18 14.05 15.04
CA ARG A 179 13.35 13.07 16.11
C ARG A 179 13.26 11.64 15.60
N VAL A 180 12.26 11.34 14.76
CA VAL A 180 12.14 10.02 14.12
C VAL A 180 13.35 9.75 13.23
N ALA A 181 13.75 10.71 12.39
CA ALA A 181 14.91 10.58 11.52
C ALA A 181 16.23 10.38 12.28
N THR A 182 16.35 10.93 13.49
CA THR A 182 17.52 10.71 14.35
C THR A 182 17.52 9.31 14.98
N ALA A 183 16.34 8.82 15.38
CA ALA A 183 16.19 7.50 15.99
C ALA A 183 16.36 6.36 14.97
N HIS A 184 15.84 6.54 13.75
CA HIS A 184 15.83 5.55 12.68
C HIS A 184 16.26 6.19 11.35
N PRO A 185 17.56 6.47 11.17
CA PRO A 185 18.08 7.23 10.02
C PRO A 185 17.92 6.51 8.68
N SER A 186 17.77 5.18 8.68
CA SER A 186 17.60 4.40 7.43
C SER A 186 16.14 3.99 7.17
N ALA A 187 15.22 4.33 8.08
CA ALA A 187 13.80 4.03 7.92
C ALA A 187 13.15 4.93 6.87
N ILE A 188 12.03 4.47 6.32
CA ILE A 188 11.23 5.31 5.43
C ILE A 188 10.46 6.30 6.29
N LEU A 189 10.63 7.60 6.03
CA LEU A 189 9.91 8.66 6.69
C LEU A 189 9.08 9.40 5.64
N GLN A 190 7.76 9.18 5.70
CA GLN A 190 6.81 9.63 4.70
C GLN A 190 5.90 10.76 5.18
N CYS A 191 5.63 11.70 4.28
CA CYS A 191 4.58 12.71 4.44
C CYS A 191 3.61 12.77 3.24
N PRO A 192 2.29 12.84 3.46
CA PRO A 192 1.33 13.14 2.40
C PRO A 192 1.44 14.59 1.95
N VAL A 193 1.43 14.80 0.62
CA VAL A 193 1.64 16.11 -0.02
C VAL A 193 0.62 16.41 -1.13
N SER A 194 -0.54 15.74 -1.12
CA SER A 194 -1.62 15.98 -2.09
C SER A 194 -2.01 17.47 -2.20
N PHE A 195 -1.87 18.24 -1.12
CA PHE A 195 -2.13 19.68 -1.09
C PHE A 195 -1.14 20.51 -1.94
N LEU A 196 0.05 19.97 -2.26
CA LEU A 196 1.03 20.61 -3.13
C LEU A 196 0.80 20.32 -4.61
N ALA A 197 -0.08 19.37 -4.98
CA ALA A 197 -0.26 18.99 -6.37
C ALA A 197 -0.60 20.18 -7.31
N PRO A 198 -1.51 21.12 -6.96
CA PRO A 198 -1.74 22.30 -7.78
C PRO A 198 -0.49 23.20 -7.90
N LEU A 199 0.32 23.29 -6.85
CA LEU A 199 1.53 24.10 -6.80
C LEU A 199 2.65 23.50 -7.64
N ILE A 200 2.79 22.17 -7.67
CA ILE A 200 3.77 21.48 -8.50
C ILE A 200 3.54 21.78 -9.99
N LEU A 201 2.28 21.87 -10.41
CA LEU A 201 1.94 22.16 -11.80
C LEU A 201 2.01 23.64 -12.15
N SER A 202 1.63 24.53 -11.23
CA SER A 202 1.52 25.97 -11.51
C SER A 202 2.74 26.79 -11.11
N ALA A 203 3.51 26.34 -10.12
CA ALA A 203 4.68 27.01 -9.55
C ALA A 203 5.72 25.98 -9.03
N PRO A 204 6.29 25.15 -9.93
CA PRO A 204 7.13 23.99 -9.58
C PRO A 204 8.29 24.32 -8.63
N GLU A 205 9.00 25.43 -8.85
CA GLU A 205 10.13 25.81 -7.98
C GLU A 205 9.69 26.06 -6.53
N LYS A 206 8.55 26.71 -6.32
CA LYS A 206 8.03 26.94 -4.95
C LYS A 206 7.62 25.64 -4.28
N ALA A 207 7.03 24.71 -5.04
CA ALA A 207 6.69 23.39 -4.51
C ALA A 207 7.96 22.60 -4.14
N LYS A 208 8.99 22.67 -4.98
CA LYS A 208 10.28 22.04 -4.73
C LYS A 208 10.96 22.61 -3.49
N ASP A 209 10.90 23.92 -3.26
CA ASP A 209 11.45 24.53 -2.04
C ASP A 209 10.77 23.97 -0.77
N ILE A 210 9.43 23.81 -0.80
CA ILE A 210 8.67 23.23 0.32
C ILE A 210 9.06 21.76 0.54
N LEU A 211 9.15 20.97 -0.53
CA LEU A 211 9.55 19.56 -0.45
C LEU A 211 10.99 19.43 0.04
N SER A 212 11.90 20.31 -0.39
CA SER A 212 13.30 20.32 0.05
C SER A 212 13.40 20.64 1.55
N MET A 213 12.63 21.61 2.03
CA MET A 213 12.50 21.88 3.47
C MET A 213 12.01 20.64 4.24
N PHE A 214 11.06 19.87 3.70
CA PHE A 214 10.62 18.61 4.32
C PHE A 214 11.73 17.56 4.31
N THR A 215 12.53 17.46 3.24
CA THR A 215 13.68 16.56 3.21
C THR A 215 14.75 16.93 4.24
N ASP A 216 14.96 18.23 4.51
CA ASP A 216 15.88 18.69 5.56
C ASP A 216 15.43 18.27 6.97
N TRP A 217 14.16 17.94 7.15
CA TRP A 217 13.62 17.38 8.41
C TRP A 217 13.82 15.87 8.52
N GLY A 218 14.30 15.22 7.46
CA GLY A 218 14.53 13.78 7.36
C GLY A 218 13.48 13.02 6.56
N ILE A 219 12.47 13.70 6.00
CA ILE A 219 11.46 13.04 5.14
C ILE A 219 12.14 12.57 3.85
N ASN A 220 12.01 11.28 3.54
CA ASN A 220 12.65 10.66 2.36
C ASN A 220 11.64 10.06 1.38
N ARG A 221 10.34 10.09 1.71
CA ARG A 221 9.27 9.66 0.82
C ARG A 221 8.08 10.59 0.91
N PHE A 222 7.40 10.82 -0.20
CA PHE A 222 6.16 11.58 -0.24
C PHE A 222 4.99 10.70 -0.63
N SER A 223 3.77 11.11 -0.29
CA SER A 223 2.57 10.38 -0.71
C SER A 223 1.46 11.27 -1.25
N ILE A 224 0.70 10.70 -2.18
CA ILE A 224 -0.38 11.39 -2.88
C ILE A 224 -1.62 10.50 -2.96
N SER A 225 -2.79 11.10 -2.77
CA SER A 225 -4.06 10.38 -2.88
C SER A 225 -4.34 10.03 -4.33
N TRP A 226 -4.81 8.81 -4.59
CA TRP A 226 -5.27 8.35 -5.91
C TRP A 226 -6.26 9.32 -6.57
N LEU A 227 -7.08 10.02 -5.77
CA LEU A 227 -8.08 10.98 -6.25
C LEU A 227 -7.48 12.31 -6.70
N THR A 228 -6.17 12.52 -6.57
CA THR A 228 -5.54 13.77 -6.96
C THR A 228 -5.49 13.88 -8.49
N PRO A 229 -6.00 14.98 -9.08
CA PRO A 229 -5.97 15.17 -10.53
C PRO A 229 -4.54 15.30 -11.03
N ASP A 230 -4.34 15.11 -12.34
CA ASP A 230 -3.05 15.29 -13.01
C ASP A 230 -1.90 14.46 -12.39
N MET A 231 -2.24 13.28 -11.85
CA MET A 231 -1.32 12.35 -11.19
C MET A 231 -0.06 12.05 -12.01
N ARG A 232 -0.19 11.90 -13.34
CA ARG A 232 0.95 11.63 -14.21
C ARG A 232 1.93 12.81 -14.21
N GLN A 233 1.44 14.03 -14.46
CA GLN A 233 2.31 15.21 -14.45
C GLN A 233 2.95 15.45 -13.07
N PHE A 234 2.21 15.16 -12.00
CA PHE A 234 2.75 15.18 -10.64
C PHE A 234 3.92 14.19 -10.49
N LEU A 235 3.72 12.92 -10.86
CA LEU A 235 4.75 11.88 -10.72
C LEU A 235 5.97 12.16 -11.60
N ASP A 236 5.75 12.56 -12.86
CA ASP A 236 6.84 12.94 -13.78
C ASP A 236 7.70 14.07 -13.17
N GLN A 237 7.07 15.04 -12.50
CA GLN A 237 7.78 16.14 -11.87
C GLN A 237 8.54 15.69 -10.60
N MET A 238 7.96 14.82 -9.79
CA MET A 238 8.60 14.25 -8.60
C MET A 238 9.81 13.38 -8.98
N ASP A 239 9.69 12.56 -10.02
CA ASP A 239 10.77 11.75 -10.56
C ASP A 239 11.93 12.63 -11.09
N GLN A 240 11.62 13.73 -11.78
CA GLN A 240 12.64 14.70 -12.23
C GLN A 240 13.41 15.32 -11.05
N TRP A 241 12.77 15.48 -9.90
CA TRP A 241 13.41 15.97 -8.68
C TRP A 241 14.09 14.86 -7.87
N GLY A 242 13.93 13.59 -8.26
CA GLY A 242 14.47 12.43 -7.56
C GLY A 242 13.73 12.07 -6.28
N PHE A 243 12.47 12.50 -6.15
CA PHE A 243 11.66 12.20 -4.97
C PHE A 243 10.84 10.92 -5.17
N GLU A 244 10.92 10.01 -4.19
CA GLU A 244 10.12 8.80 -4.21
C GLU A 244 8.68 9.07 -3.76
N VAL A 245 7.71 8.48 -4.46
CA VAL A 245 6.27 8.69 -4.22
C VAL A 245 5.54 7.39 -3.93
N ASN A 246 4.68 7.43 -2.90
CA ASN A 246 3.64 6.45 -2.62
C ASN A 246 2.27 6.94 -3.09
N ILE A 247 1.53 6.13 -3.83
CA ILE A 247 0.10 6.39 -4.11
C ILE A 247 -0.74 5.70 -3.03
N TYR A 248 -1.67 6.40 -2.39
CA TYR A 248 -2.56 5.84 -1.38
C TYR A 248 -4.05 6.05 -1.69
N GLY A 249 -4.91 5.27 -1.04
CA GLY A 249 -6.36 5.35 -1.22
C GLY A 249 -6.80 4.76 -2.57
N VAL A 250 -6.13 3.70 -3.00
CA VAL A 250 -6.45 2.99 -4.25
C VAL A 250 -7.53 1.94 -3.97
N PRO A 251 -8.75 2.10 -4.53
CA PRO A 251 -9.96 1.44 -4.00
C PRO A 251 -10.16 -0.01 -4.45
N ASP A 252 -9.77 -0.37 -5.67
CA ASP A 252 -10.07 -1.66 -6.28
C ASP A 252 -8.93 -2.17 -7.16
N LEU A 253 -9.06 -3.41 -7.64
CA LEU A 253 -8.02 -4.08 -8.42
C LEU A 253 -7.72 -3.35 -9.74
N GLU A 254 -8.74 -2.79 -10.40
CA GLU A 254 -8.53 -2.07 -11.65
C GLU A 254 -7.73 -0.79 -11.40
N SER A 255 -8.14 0.00 -10.41
CA SER A 255 -7.44 1.21 -9.98
C SER A 255 -6.02 0.90 -9.49
N PHE A 256 -5.81 -0.24 -8.83
CA PHE A 256 -4.50 -0.72 -8.41
C PHE A 256 -3.58 -1.01 -9.60
N LEU A 257 -4.09 -1.70 -10.63
CA LEU A 257 -3.35 -1.95 -11.85
C LEU A 257 -3.08 -0.66 -12.64
N GLN A 258 -4.00 0.31 -12.64
CA GLN A 258 -3.78 1.63 -13.23
C GLN A 258 -2.69 2.41 -12.48
N ALA A 259 -2.72 2.42 -11.15
CA ALA A 259 -1.69 3.04 -10.31
C ALA A 259 -0.32 2.39 -10.53
N LEU A 260 -0.28 1.07 -10.69
CA LEU A 260 0.94 0.32 -11.01
C LEU A 260 1.57 0.77 -12.34
N LEU A 261 0.76 1.06 -13.35
CA LEU A 261 1.25 1.55 -14.65
C LEU A 261 1.88 2.95 -14.57
N LEU A 262 1.58 3.71 -13.51
CA LEU A 262 2.25 4.99 -13.24
C LEU A 262 3.62 4.82 -12.56
N MET A 263 4.00 3.58 -12.26
CA MET A 263 5.30 3.20 -11.75
C MET A 263 5.78 3.97 -10.49
N PRO A 264 4.91 4.21 -9.49
CA PRO A 264 5.34 4.85 -8.25
C PRO A 264 6.36 3.97 -7.50
N ARG A 265 7.03 4.54 -6.51
CA ARG A 265 7.89 3.75 -5.62
C ARG A 265 7.11 2.75 -4.79
N SER A 266 5.87 3.11 -4.42
CA SER A 266 5.00 2.25 -3.64
C SER A 266 3.51 2.55 -3.84
N ILE A 267 2.67 1.57 -3.48
CA ILE A 267 1.21 1.69 -3.51
C ILE A 267 0.65 1.19 -2.18
N THR A 268 -0.19 2.01 -1.56
CA THR A 268 -0.99 1.65 -0.37
C THR A 268 -2.44 1.42 -0.78
N SER A 269 -2.93 0.20 -0.58
CA SER A 269 -4.29 -0.22 -0.93
C SER A 269 -4.81 -1.20 0.11
N ASP A 270 -6.12 -1.37 0.17
CA ASP A 270 -6.78 -2.28 1.11
C ASP A 270 -6.55 -3.75 0.76
N PHE A 271 -6.05 -4.06 -0.45
CA PHE A 271 -5.95 -5.43 -0.97
C PHE A 271 -7.27 -6.20 -0.78
N ASN A 272 -8.39 -5.60 -1.18
CA ASN A 272 -9.66 -6.29 -1.31
C ASN A 272 -9.84 -6.74 -2.77
N PHE A 273 -9.01 -7.69 -3.20
CA PHE A 273 -8.98 -8.21 -4.57
C PHE A 273 -9.39 -9.70 -4.59
N PRO A 274 -10.70 -10.03 -4.57
CA PRO A 274 -11.17 -11.42 -4.54
C PRO A 274 -10.64 -12.29 -5.68
N LYS A 275 -10.36 -11.68 -6.84
CA LYS A 275 -9.77 -12.36 -8.01
C LYS A 275 -8.38 -12.95 -7.72
N TRP A 276 -7.66 -12.37 -6.76
CA TRP A 276 -6.35 -12.84 -6.28
C TRP A 276 -6.43 -13.37 -4.85
N TYR A 277 -7.64 -13.68 -4.37
CA TYR A 277 -7.89 -14.20 -3.02
C TYR A 277 -7.45 -13.26 -1.89
N TYR A 278 -7.39 -11.96 -2.14
CA TYR A 278 -7.18 -10.96 -1.11
C TYR A 278 -8.53 -10.40 -0.64
N TYR A 279 -8.75 -10.40 0.68
CA TYR A 279 -10.00 -9.98 1.32
C TYR A 279 -9.71 -8.97 2.45
N GLY A 280 -8.86 -7.99 2.16
CA GLY A 280 -8.58 -6.93 3.12
C GLY A 280 -9.80 -6.07 3.39
N ARG A 281 -9.84 -5.52 4.62
CA ARG A 281 -10.99 -4.77 5.15
C ARG A 281 -10.78 -3.25 5.15
N GLY A 282 -9.61 -2.79 4.71
CA GLY A 282 -9.27 -1.37 4.66
C GLY A 282 -9.44 -0.63 5.98
N SER A 283 -9.69 0.68 5.89
CA SER A 283 -9.91 1.57 7.03
C SER A 283 -11.32 1.49 7.64
N GLY A 284 -12.25 0.75 7.05
CA GLY A 284 -13.63 0.65 7.53
C GLY A 284 -14.59 1.78 7.06
N GLU A 285 -14.17 2.65 6.14
CA GLU A 285 -15.10 3.64 5.56
C GLU A 285 -16.09 2.95 4.59
N ASN A 286 -17.38 2.93 4.95
CA ASN A 286 -18.52 2.48 4.13
C ASN A 286 -18.65 0.98 3.79
N GLY A 287 -18.34 0.09 4.73
CA GLY A 287 -19.14 -1.13 5.01
C GLY A 287 -19.31 -2.24 3.95
N ASP A 288 -18.88 -2.08 2.70
CA ASP A 288 -18.96 -3.14 1.70
C ASP A 288 -17.67 -3.96 1.69
N HIS A 289 -17.57 -4.89 2.63
CA HIS A 289 -16.50 -5.88 2.68
C HIS A 289 -16.99 -7.23 2.17
N TYR A 290 -16.20 -7.88 1.32
CA TYR A 290 -16.41 -9.29 1.03
C TYR A 290 -15.97 -10.12 2.23
N GLU A 291 -16.92 -10.48 3.08
CA GLU A 291 -16.67 -11.33 4.24
C GLU A 291 -16.47 -12.79 3.84
N TYR A 292 -15.37 -13.39 4.29
CA TYR A 292 -15.31 -14.84 4.46
C TYR A 292 -15.88 -15.20 5.83
N SER A 293 -16.82 -16.15 5.87
CA SER A 293 -17.34 -16.68 7.13
C SER A 293 -16.26 -17.51 7.84
N MET A 294 -15.57 -16.90 8.79
CA MET A 294 -14.87 -17.64 9.83
C MET A 294 -15.95 -18.30 10.70
N ARG A 295 -16.15 -19.61 10.58
CA ARG A 295 -17.06 -20.35 11.47
C ARG A 295 -16.52 -20.26 12.90
N LEU A 296 -17.00 -19.28 13.65
CA LEU A 296 -16.83 -19.20 15.10
C LEU A 296 -17.53 -20.41 15.73
N SER A 297 -16.79 -21.49 15.97
CA SER A 297 -17.22 -22.56 16.85
C SER A 297 -16.75 -22.22 18.26
N ARG A 298 -17.68 -22.22 19.23
CA ARG A 298 -17.41 -21.90 20.64
C ARG A 298 -16.28 -22.81 21.18
N GLY A 299 -15.14 -22.20 21.55
CA GLY A 299 -14.06 -22.83 22.32
C GLY A 299 -12.65 -22.29 22.02
N GLY A 300 -11.98 -21.72 23.03
CA GLY A 300 -10.53 -21.48 23.09
C GLY A 300 -9.88 -20.61 21.98
N ALA A 301 -9.74 -19.31 22.21
CA ALA A 301 -9.38 -18.29 21.21
C ALA A 301 -7.93 -18.34 20.67
N ALA A 302 -6.93 -18.69 21.48
CA ALA A 302 -5.52 -18.53 21.08
C ALA A 302 -4.98 -19.65 20.17
N ALA A 303 -5.38 -20.91 20.40
CA ALA A 303 -4.88 -22.06 19.63
C ALA A 303 -5.60 -22.25 18.28
N ARG A 304 -6.80 -21.67 18.10
CA ARG A 304 -7.58 -21.78 16.85
C ARG A 304 -7.21 -20.73 15.81
N TRP A 305 -6.87 -19.52 16.22
CA TRP A 305 -6.50 -18.44 15.29
C TRP A 305 -5.27 -18.79 14.43
N ALA A 306 -4.25 -19.41 15.02
CA ALA A 306 -3.09 -19.91 14.26
C ALA A 306 -3.49 -20.96 13.22
N GLY A 307 -4.41 -21.87 13.57
CA GLY A 307 -4.93 -22.89 12.65
C GLY A 307 -5.79 -22.32 11.53
N ASP A 308 -6.53 -21.24 11.78
CA ASP A 308 -7.37 -20.58 10.79
C ASP A 308 -6.54 -19.69 9.83
N CYS A 309 -5.50 -18.98 10.31
CA CYS A 309 -4.57 -18.30 9.39
C CYS A 309 -3.79 -19.33 8.54
N LEU A 310 -3.41 -20.50 9.09
CA LEU A 310 -2.75 -21.59 8.34
C LEU A 310 -3.60 -22.13 7.19
N ARG A 311 -4.92 -22.27 7.39
CA ARG A 311 -5.84 -22.72 6.33
C ARG A 311 -6.02 -21.69 5.21
N LEU A 312 -5.90 -20.39 5.52
CA LEU A 312 -5.95 -19.32 4.52
C LEU A 312 -4.71 -19.34 3.63
N SER A 313 -3.52 -19.52 4.21
CA SER A 313 -2.27 -19.72 3.47
C SER A 313 -2.32 -20.98 2.58
N GLN A 314 -2.79 -22.12 3.12
CA GLN A 314 -2.91 -23.36 2.34
C GLN A 314 -3.88 -23.26 1.16
N LYS A 315 -4.99 -22.53 1.31
CA LYS A 315 -5.92 -22.30 0.19
C LYS A 315 -5.35 -21.41 -0.91
N LYS A 316 -4.46 -20.46 -0.57
CA LYS A 316 -3.75 -19.67 -1.57
C LYS A 316 -2.78 -20.56 -2.36
N ASP A 317 -2.02 -21.41 -1.66
CA ASP A 317 -1.06 -22.32 -2.29
C ASP A 317 -1.73 -23.39 -3.19
N GLU A 318 -2.87 -23.96 -2.76
CA GLU A 318 -3.61 -24.96 -3.54
C GLU A 318 -4.30 -24.40 -4.79
N ALA A 319 -4.62 -23.10 -4.82
CA ALA A 319 -5.23 -22.43 -5.97
C ALA A 319 -4.20 -21.96 -7.02
N VAL A 320 -2.91 -21.94 -6.66
CA VAL A 320 -1.80 -21.46 -7.50
C VAL A 320 -1.06 -22.60 -8.24
N THR A 321 -1.30 -23.87 -7.87
CA THR A 321 -0.83 -25.07 -8.58
C THR A 321 -1.73 -25.52 -9.73
#